data_AF-Q0H281-F1
#
_entry.id   AF-Q0H281-F1
#
_cell.length_a   1.000
_cell.length_b   1.000
_cell.length_c   1.000
_cell.angle_alpha   90.00
_cell.angle_beta   90.00
_cell.angle_gamma   90.00
#
_symmetry.space_group_name_H-M   'P 1'
#
loop_
_entity.id
_entity.type
_entity.pdbx_description
1 polymer ?
#
loop_
_entity_poly.entity_id
_entity_poly.type
_entity_poly.pdbx_seq_one_letter_code
_entity_poly.pdbx_strand_id
1 'polypeptide(L)' 'IFELDRATLKSDGVFRSSPRGWFTFGHASFALLFFFGHIWHGARTLFRDVFAGIDPDLDAQVEFGAFQKLGDPTTRRQAI' A
#
# COMPACT_ATOMS: atom_id res chain seq x y z
N ILE A 1 1.16 -27.13 40.14
CA ILE A 1 2.58 -26.85 39.85
C ILE A 1 3.13 -28.07 39.13
N PHE A 2 3.90 -27.89 38.05
CA PHE A 2 4.50 -29.00 37.31
C PHE A 2 6.00 -29.06 37.59
N GLU A 3 6.53 -30.28 37.73
CA GLU A 3 7.97 -30.54 37.74
C GLU A 3 8.42 -30.76 36.30
N LEU A 4 9.49 -30.07 35.87
CA LEU A 4 9.97 -30.08 34.49
C LEU A 4 11.48 -30.32 34.45
N ASP A 5 11.92 -31.23 33.59
CA ASP A 5 13.33 -31.48 33.35
C ASP A 5 13.97 -30.29 32.61
N ARG A 6 14.96 -29.68 33.27
CA ARG A 6 15.76 -28.58 32.72
C ARG A 6 17.12 -29.03 32.19
N ALA A 7 17.61 -30.20 32.60
CA ALA A 7 18.97 -30.64 32.32
C ALA A 7 19.13 -31.11 30.87
N THR A 8 18.17 -31.89 30.35
CA THR A 8 18.27 -32.51 29.01
C THR A 8 18.53 -31.48 27.90
N LEU A 9 17.79 -30.36 27.89
CA LEU A 9 17.93 -29.31 26.89
C LEU A 9 18.70 -28.08 27.40
N LYS A 10 19.22 -28.12 28.64
CA LYS A 10 19.85 -26.98 29.32
C LYS A 10 18.95 -25.73 29.30
N SER A 11 17.67 -25.92 29.62
CA SER A 11 16.63 -24.89 29.50
C SER A 11 16.90 -23.68 30.42
N ASP A 12 16.98 -22.50 29.82
CA ASP A 12 17.33 -21.24 30.48
C ASP A 12 16.27 -20.71 31.46
N GLY A 13 15.02 -21.16 31.32
CA GLY A 13 13.90 -20.76 32.17
C GLY A 13 13.12 -19.55 31.65
N VAL A 14 13.39 -19.09 30.42
CA VAL A 14 12.62 -18.02 29.77
C VAL A 14 11.54 -18.65 28.87
N PHE A 15 10.34 -18.07 28.83
CA PHE A 15 9.27 -18.56 27.98
C PHE A 15 9.61 -18.44 26.48
N ARG A 16 8.93 -19.23 25.65
CA ARG A 16 9.02 -19.20 24.19
C ARG A 16 7.62 -19.14 23.59
N SER A 17 7.52 -18.55 22.41
CA SER A 17 6.29 -18.58 21.62
C SER A 17 6.13 -19.94 20.93
N SER A 18 4.89 -20.28 20.58
CA SER A 18 4.58 -21.49 19.82
C SER A 18 4.65 -21.23 18.30
N PRO A 19 4.65 -22.29 17.47
CA PRO A 19 4.52 -22.14 16.02
C PRO A 19 3.29 -21.33 15.58
N ARG A 20 2.20 -21.37 16.35
CA ARG A 20 1.02 -20.52 16.11
C ARG A 20 1.39 -19.04 16.14
N GLY A 21 2.16 -18.61 17.14
CA GLY A 21 2.61 -17.21 17.25
C GLY A 21 3.51 -16.81 16.08
N TRP A 22 4.47 -17.65 15.73
CA TRP A 22 5.38 -17.41 14.60
C TRP A 22 4.65 -17.34 13.26
N PHE A 23 3.72 -18.26 13.01
CA PHE A 23 2.90 -18.27 11.80
C PHE A 23 2.08 -16.98 11.69
N THR A 24 1.36 -16.61 12.75
CA THR A 24 0.52 -15.42 12.77
C THR A 24 1.35 -14.15 12.54
N PHE A 25 2.48 -14.01 13.24
CA PHE A 25 3.37 -12.85 13.08
C PHE A 25 3.89 -12.72 11.64
N GLY A 26 4.40 -13.81 11.07
CA GLY A 26 4.92 -13.81 9.71
C GLY A 26 3.85 -13.42 8.68
N HIS A 27 2.67 -14.05 8.75
CA HIS A 27 1.59 -13.79 7.79
C HIS A 27 1.00 -12.39 7.92
N ALA A 28 0.81 -11.90 9.15
CA ALA A 28 0.33 -10.53 9.37
C ALA A 28 1.31 -9.50 8.77
N SER A 29 2.62 -9.72 8.97
CA SER A 29 3.66 -8.84 8.46
C SER A 29 3.72 -8.86 6.93
N PHE A 30 3.73 -10.05 6.31
CA PHE A 30 3.79 -10.17 4.86
C PHE A 30 2.51 -9.71 4.16
N ALA A 31 1.33 -9.91 4.75
CA ALA A 31 0.08 -9.38 4.21
C ALA A 31 0.10 -7.86 4.13
N LEU A 32 0.63 -7.19 5.16
CA LEU A 32 0.80 -5.74 5.15
C LEU A 32 1.78 -5.29 4.06
N LEU A 33 2.91 -5.98 3.89
CA LEU A 33 3.86 -5.68 2.82
C LEU A 33 3.24 -5.88 1.42
N PHE A 34 2.46 -6.94 1.23
CA PHE A 34 1.78 -7.20 -0.04
C PHE A 34 0.68 -6.20 -0.35
N PHE A 35 0.01 -5.65 0.67
CA PHE A 35 -0.92 -4.54 0.48
C PHE A 35 -0.21 -3.32 -0.12
N PHE A 36 0.97 -2.94 0.38
CA PHE A 36 1.75 -1.87 -0.24
C PHE A 36 2.20 -2.20 -1.66
N GLY A 37 2.61 -3.45 -1.91
CA GLY A 37 2.92 -3.91 -3.26
C GLY A 37 1.73 -3.78 -4.21
N HIS A 38 0.53 -4.14 -3.76
CA HIS A 38 -0.71 -4.00 -4.53
C HIS A 38 -1.01 -2.55 -4.89
N ILE A 39 -0.94 -1.63 -3.92
CA ILE A 39 -1.17 -0.20 -4.16
C ILE A 39 -0.14 0.36 -5.13
N TRP A 40 1.14 0.06 -4.91
CA TRP A 40 2.23 0.50 -5.78
C TRP A 40 2.05 0.03 -7.22
N HIS A 41 1.86 -1.27 -7.44
CA HIS A 41 1.73 -1.83 -8.77
C HIS A 41 0.41 -1.42 -9.45
N GLY A 42 -0.68 -1.29 -8.69
CA GLY A 42 -1.95 -0.79 -9.19
C GLY A 42 -1.83 0.64 -9.72
N ALA A 43 -1.25 1.54 -8.91
CA ALA A 43 -1.00 2.92 -9.32
C ALA A 43 -0.06 3.00 -10.53
N ARG A 44 1.04 2.25 -10.53
CA ARG A 44 2.01 2.20 -11.63
C ARG A 44 1.39 1.73 -12.95
N THR A 45 0.40 0.85 -12.88
CA THR A 45 -0.29 0.29 -14.05
C THR A 45 -1.30 1.28 -14.61
N LEU A 46 -2.12 1.90 -13.75
CA LEU A 46 -3.17 2.84 -14.18
C LEU A 46 -2.59 4.18 -14.65
N PHE A 47 -1.64 4.74 -13.90
CA PHE A 47 -1.01 6.04 -14.18
C PHE A 47 0.34 5.87 -14.91
N ARG A 48 0.38 4.91 -15.85
CA ARG A 48 1.62 4.57 -16.58
C ARG A 48 2.09 5.71 -17.47
N ASP A 49 1.14 6.41 -18.08
CA ASP A 49 1.32 7.55 -18.99
C ASP A 49 2.02 8.73 -18.31
N VAL A 50 1.67 9.04 -17.07
CA VAL A 50 2.25 10.15 -16.29
C VAL A 50 3.39 9.72 -15.36
N PHE A 51 3.85 8.47 -15.42
CA PHE A 51 4.85 7.94 -14.49
C PHE A 51 6.21 8.66 -14.57
N ALA A 52 6.57 9.19 -15.74
CA ALA A 52 7.81 9.94 -15.95
C ALA A 52 7.65 11.46 -15.79
N GLY A 53 6.45 11.93 -15.40
CA GLY A 53 6.08 13.34 -15.36
C GLY A 53 4.74 13.60 -16.06
N ILE A 54 4.13 14.75 -15.75
CA ILE A 54 2.92 15.23 -16.41
C ILE A 54 3.25 16.02 -17.68
N ASP A 55 2.24 16.26 -18.51
CA ASP A 55 2.34 17.16 -19.66
C ASP A 55 2.70 18.59 -19.19
N PRO A 56 3.76 19.22 -19.73
CA PRO A 56 4.11 20.60 -19.39
C PRO A 56 3.03 21.63 -19.78
N ASP A 57 2.12 21.31 -20.70
CA ASP A 57 1.11 22.25 -21.22
C ASP A 57 -0.31 22.04 -20.61
N LEU A 58 -0.40 21.56 -19.37
CA LEU A 58 -1.67 21.14 -18.72
C LEU A 58 -2.56 22.29 -18.20
N ASP A 59 -2.10 23.54 -18.25
CA ASP A 59 -2.62 24.67 -17.46
C ASP A 59 -4.15 24.87 -17.53
N ALA A 60 -4.75 24.90 -18.73
CA ALA A 60 -6.17 25.20 -18.87
C ALA A 60 -7.07 24.15 -18.18
N GLN A 61 -6.65 22.88 -18.12
CA GLN A 61 -7.48 21.78 -17.59
C GLN A 61 -7.61 21.80 -16.06
N VAL A 62 -6.75 22.55 -15.37
CA VAL A 62 -6.74 22.66 -13.91
C VAL A 62 -7.30 24.01 -13.42
N GLU A 63 -7.63 24.93 -14.33
CA GLU A 63 -8.25 26.21 -13.99
C GLU A 63 -9.70 26.05 -13.49
N PHE A 64 -10.04 26.81 -12.45
CA PHE A 64 -11.37 26.76 -11.84
C PHE A 64 -12.46 27.21 -12.82
N GLY A 65 -13.42 26.32 -13.10
CA GLY A 65 -14.61 26.64 -13.88
C GLY A 65 -14.37 26.83 -15.39
N ALA A 66 -13.19 26.47 -15.90
CA ALA A 66 -12.86 26.52 -17.34
C ALA A 66 -13.68 25.49 -18.16
N PHE A 67 -14.01 24.36 -17.56
CA PHE A 67 -14.78 23.27 -18.16
C PHE A 67 -16.00 22.92 -17.30
N GLN A 68 -17.05 22.40 -17.94
CA GLN A 68 -18.24 21.89 -17.24
C GLN A 68 -17.98 20.53 -16.58
N LYS A 69 -16.98 19.79 -17.06
CA LYS A 69 -16.56 18.48 -16.53
C LYS A 69 -15.03 18.40 -16.45
N LEU A 70 -14.51 17.97 -15.29
CA LEU A 70 -13.07 17.80 -15.07
C LEU A 70 -12.49 16.72 -15.99
N GLY A 71 -11.32 17.00 -16.57
CA GLY A 71 -10.60 16.07 -17.45
C GLY A 71 -11.23 15.86 -18.83
N ASP A 72 -12.20 16.71 -19.24
CA ASP A 72 -12.89 16.58 -20.52
C ASP A 72 -12.84 17.90 -21.33
N PRO A 73 -11.84 18.05 -22.22
CA PRO A 73 -11.64 19.27 -23.01
C PRO A 73 -12.82 19.64 -23.92
N THR A 74 -13.72 18.69 -24.22
CA THR A 74 -14.89 18.93 -25.09
C THR A 74 -16.00 19.74 -24.39
N THR A 75 -15.87 19.94 -23.08
CA THR A 75 -16.88 20.58 -22.24
C THR A 75 -16.52 22.02 -21.83
N ARG A 76 -15.72 22.72 -22.64
CA ARG A 76 -15.28 24.08 -22.32
C ARG A 76 -16.49 25.00 -22.14
N ARG A 77 -16.51 25.76 -21.04
CA ARG A 77 -17.60 26.69 -20.75
C ARG A 77 -17.61 27.81 -21.81
N GLN A 78 -18.75 28.02 -22.46
CA GLN A 78 -18.95 29.19 -23.31
C GLN A 78 -19.22 30.41 -22.43
N ALA A 79 -18.59 31.55 -22.75
CA ALA A 79 -18.98 32.82 -22.16
C ALA A 79 -20.42 33.12 -22.59
N ILE A 80 -21.26 33.49 -21.63
CA ILE A 80 -22.59 34.04 -21.89
C ILE A 80 -22.41 35.49 -22.32
#